data_AF-A0A4Q6AL05-F1
#
_entry.id   AF-A0A4Q6AL05-F1
#
_cell.length_a   1.000
_cell.length_b   1.000
_cell.length_c   1.000
_cell.angle_alpha   90.00
_cell.angle_beta   90.00
_cell.angle_gamma   90.00
#
_symmetry.space_group_name_H-M   'P 1'
#
loop_
_entity.id
_entity.type
_entity.pdbx_description
1 polymer ?
#
loop_
_entity_poly.entity_id
_entity_poly.type
_entity_poly.pdbx_seq_one_letter_code
_entity_poly.pdbx_strand_id
1 'polypeptide(L)'
;MTTIHLVKSGQDDVFQNPIMETGADPWIFEFEGLYYYCFSDNKTSIFVSVAKSPLELDQAEKILVWQAKSGKAYSHQTWAPEIYRLDGKWYIYFAASNGRNSTHRNYVLEADKAEGPYRFKGQISPET
;
A
#
# COMPACT_ATOMS: atom_id res chain seq x y z
N MET A 1 1.05 -9.83 -19.18
CA MET A 1 0.25 -8.74 -19.77
C MET A 1 -1.14 -8.86 -19.17
N THR A 2 -1.44 -8.07 -18.14
CA THR A 2 -2.77 -8.07 -17.53
C THR A 2 -3.64 -7.09 -18.29
N THR A 3 -4.60 -7.61 -19.03
CA THR A 3 -5.62 -6.82 -19.72
C THR A 3 -6.72 -6.49 -18.73
N ILE A 4 -6.89 -5.21 -18.41
CA ILE A 4 -8.07 -4.75 -17.68
C ILE A 4 -9.27 -4.89 -18.63
N HIS A 5 -10.22 -5.75 -18.26
CA HIS A 5 -11.48 -5.90 -19.00
C HIS A 5 -12.46 -4.81 -18.56
N LEU A 6 -12.59 -3.77 -19.39
CA LEU A 6 -13.67 -2.79 -19.27
C LEU A 6 -14.95 -3.39 -19.87
N VAL A 7 -16.05 -3.36 -19.11
CA VAL A 7 -17.37 -3.81 -19.57
C VAL A 7 -17.97 -2.72 -20.44
N LYS A 8 -17.99 -2.95 -21.74
CA LYS A 8 -18.46 -2.01 -22.76
C LYS A 8 -19.99 -1.87 -22.73
N SER A 9 -20.49 -0.69 -22.33
CA SER A 9 -21.84 -0.25 -22.71
C SER A 9 -21.84 1.21 -23.13
N GLY A 10 -21.88 1.46 -24.44
CA GLY A 10 -22.50 2.64 -25.07
C GLY A 10 -22.05 4.06 -24.69
N GLN A 11 -21.05 4.23 -23.83
CA GLN A 11 -20.55 5.52 -23.36
C GLN A 11 -19.07 5.29 -23.07
N ASP A 12 -18.19 6.19 -23.53
CA ASP A 12 -16.73 6.02 -23.46
C ASP A 12 -16.30 5.49 -22.08
N ASP A 13 -15.41 4.50 -22.03
CA ASP A 13 -14.91 3.87 -20.79
C ASP A 13 -14.04 4.88 -20.01
N VAL A 14 -14.68 5.87 -19.40
CA VAL A 14 -14.05 6.97 -18.67
C VAL A 14 -14.36 6.85 -17.18
N PHE A 15 -13.41 7.26 -16.34
CA PHE A 15 -13.59 7.40 -14.91
C PHE A 15 -13.62 8.87 -14.52
N GLN A 16 -14.26 9.18 -13.39
CA GLN A 16 -14.24 10.53 -12.83
C GLN A 16 -13.08 10.68 -11.84
N ASN A 17 -12.38 11.80 -11.94
CA ASN A 17 -11.34 12.20 -11.01
C ASN A 17 -11.86 13.27 -10.02
N PRO A 18 -11.30 13.33 -8.81
CA PRO A 18 -10.30 12.41 -8.27
C PRO A 18 -10.91 11.05 -7.87
N ILE A 19 -10.10 9.98 -7.84
CA ILE A 19 -10.53 8.68 -7.31
C ILE A 19 -10.63 8.72 -5.77
N MET A 20 -9.72 9.46 -5.13
CA MET A 20 -9.68 9.70 -3.68
C MET A 20 -9.59 11.21 -3.43
N GLU A 21 -10.43 11.76 -2.55
CA GLU A 21 -10.42 13.21 -2.24
C GLU A 21 -9.12 13.65 -1.55
N THR A 22 -8.50 12.75 -0.78
CA THR A 22 -7.28 13.03 -0.03
C THR A 22 -6.34 11.82 -0.05
N GLY A 23 -5.04 12.09 -0.04
CA GLY A 23 -4.01 11.06 -0.06
C GLY A 23 -2.77 11.52 -0.81
N ALA A 24 -1.66 10.83 -0.59
CA ALA A 24 -0.42 11.00 -1.33
C ALA A 24 0.16 9.61 -1.60
N ASP A 25 1.01 9.53 -2.62
CA ASP A 25 1.72 8.31 -3.01
C ASP A 25 0.81 7.07 -3.16
N PRO A 26 -0.28 7.16 -3.97
CA PRO A 26 -1.25 6.08 -4.04
C PRO A 26 -0.67 4.86 -4.75
N TRP A 27 -0.89 3.68 -4.17
CA TRP A 27 -0.60 2.41 -4.83
C TRP A 27 -1.83 1.50 -4.83
N ILE A 28 -2.32 1.14 -6.01
CA ILE A 28 -3.41 0.18 -6.21
C ILE A 28 -2.85 -1.07 -6.88
N PHE A 29 -3.09 -2.23 -6.26
CA PHE A 29 -2.71 -3.53 -6.79
C PHE A 29 -3.97 -4.37 -7.04
N GLU A 30 -4.09 -4.98 -8.22
CA GLU A 30 -5.19 -5.91 -8.53
C GLU A 30 -4.71 -7.35 -8.33
N PHE A 31 -5.54 -8.15 -7.64
CA PHE A 31 -5.31 -9.58 -7.49
C PHE A 31 -6.65 -10.32 -7.35
N GLU A 32 -6.88 -11.30 -8.23
CA GLU A 32 -8.06 -12.16 -8.26
C GLU A 32 -9.40 -11.38 -8.30
N GLY A 33 -9.43 -10.27 -9.03
CA GLY A 33 -10.63 -9.44 -9.23
C GLY A 33 -10.93 -8.49 -8.06
N LEU A 34 -10.01 -8.37 -7.09
CA LEU A 34 -10.07 -7.39 -6.01
C LEU A 34 -8.96 -6.36 -6.18
N TYR A 35 -9.26 -5.12 -5.80
CA TYR A 35 -8.35 -3.99 -5.82
C TYR A 35 -7.93 -3.64 -4.40
N TYR A 36 -6.62 -3.58 -4.19
CA TYR A 36 -5.98 -3.30 -2.91
C TYR A 36 -5.32 -1.93 -2.97
N TYR A 37 -5.83 -0.97 -2.21
CA TYR A 37 -5.22 0.34 -2.05
C TYR A 37 -4.33 0.36 -0.81
N CYS A 38 -3.04 0.60 -1.00
CA CYS A 38 -2.07 0.71 0.08
C CYS A 38 -1.66 2.17 0.26
N PHE A 39 -1.71 2.65 1.51
CA PHE A 39 -1.39 4.03 1.85
C PHE A 39 -0.94 4.15 3.31
N SER A 40 -0.43 5.32 3.70
CA SER A 40 0.04 5.59 5.06
C SER A 40 -0.64 6.83 5.67
N ASP A 41 -0.47 7.02 6.97
CA ASP A 41 -0.81 8.28 7.65
C ASP A 41 0.31 9.33 7.59
N ASN A 42 1.38 9.08 6.83
CA ASN A 42 2.62 9.87 6.77
C ASN A 42 3.34 10.03 8.12
N LYS A 43 2.99 9.22 9.13
CA LYS A 43 3.62 9.23 10.45
C LYS A 43 4.21 7.85 10.71
N THR A 44 3.37 6.88 11.05
CA THR A 44 3.82 5.63 11.67
C THR A 44 3.03 4.39 11.24
N SER A 45 2.01 4.57 10.42
CA SER A 45 0.98 3.55 10.18
C SER A 45 0.78 3.31 8.69
N ILE A 46 0.56 2.05 8.32
CA ILE A 46 0.22 1.64 6.96
C ILE A 46 -1.16 0.97 6.98
N PHE A 47 -1.96 1.30 5.98
CA PHE A 47 -3.32 0.83 5.80
C PHE A 47 -3.49 0.15 4.45
N VAL A 48 -4.45 -0.76 4.39
CA VAL A 48 -4.95 -1.36 3.15
C VAL A 48 -6.47 -1.21 3.10
N SER A 49 -6.99 -0.85 1.95
CA SER A 49 -8.42 -0.90 1.63
C SER A 49 -8.65 -1.87 0.47
N VAL A 50 -9.75 -2.61 0.50
CA VAL A 50 -10.06 -3.64 -0.50
C VAL A 50 -11.44 -3.39 -1.10
N ALA A 51 -11.54 -3.41 -2.42
CA ALA A 51 -12.80 -3.21 -3.14
C ALA A 51 -12.88 -4.06 -4.41
N LYS A 52 -14.09 -4.16 -5.01
CA LYS A 52 -14.29 -4.86 -6.29
C LYS A 52 -14.04 -3.96 -7.51
N SER A 53 -13.92 -2.65 -7.27
CA SER A 53 -13.61 -1.65 -8.28
C SER A 53 -12.69 -0.58 -7.69
N PRO A 54 -11.75 0.00 -8.47
CA PRO A 54 -10.95 1.14 -8.02
C PRO A 54 -11.80 2.33 -7.57
N LEU A 55 -12.99 2.50 -8.16
CA LEU A 55 -13.89 3.62 -7.88
C LEU A 55 -14.60 3.52 -6.52
N GLU A 56 -14.53 2.35 -5.88
CA GLU A 56 -15.13 2.09 -4.56
C GLU A 56 -14.10 2.24 -3.43
N LEU A 57 -12.82 2.45 -3.74
CA LEU A 57 -11.72 2.43 -2.76
C LEU A 57 -11.79 3.58 -1.74
N ASP A 58 -12.31 4.75 -2.11
CA ASP A 58 -12.43 5.90 -1.21
C ASP A 58 -13.46 5.65 -0.08
N GLN A 59 -14.42 4.78 -0.34
CA GLN A 59 -15.48 4.40 0.61
C GLN A 59 -15.16 3.10 1.35
N ALA A 60 -14.16 2.35 0.90
CA ALA A 60 -13.77 1.08 1.49
C ALA A 60 -13.18 1.25 2.90
N GLU A 61 -13.28 0.21 3.72
CA GLU A 61 -12.70 0.21 5.06
C GLU A 61 -11.18 0.40 5.00
N LYS A 62 -10.65 1.24 5.90
CA LYS A 62 -9.22 1.50 6.05
C LYS A 62 -8.65 0.55 7.11
N ILE A 63 -8.15 -0.60 6.67
CA ILE A 63 -7.63 -1.64 7.57
C ILE A 63 -6.21 -1.27 7.99
N LEU A 64 -5.97 -1.07 9.29
CA LEU A 64 -4.61 -0.88 9.82
C LEU A 64 -3.83 -2.19 9.73
N VAL A 65 -2.90 -2.28 8.79
CA VAL A 65 -2.16 -3.53 8.51
C VAL A 65 -0.81 -3.59 9.22
N TRP A 66 -0.23 -2.42 9.55
CA TRP A 66 1.02 -2.33 10.30
C TRP A 66 1.18 -0.97 10.99
N GLN A 67 1.79 -1.01 12.17
CA GLN A 67 2.11 0.15 12.99
C GLN A 67 3.57 0.04 13.44
N ALA A 68 4.37 1.07 13.18
CA ALA A 68 5.75 1.11 13.65
C ALA A 68 5.80 1.15 15.19
N LYS A 69 6.66 0.30 15.78
CA LYS A 69 7.02 0.41 17.20
C LYS A 69 7.81 1.70 17.42
N SER A 70 7.68 2.35 18.56
CA SER A 70 8.42 3.59 18.86
C SER A 70 9.94 3.37 18.98
N GLY A 71 10.71 4.44 18.73
CA GLY A 71 12.16 4.47 18.98
C GLY A 71 13.04 3.65 18.03
N LYS A 72 12.53 3.25 16.85
CA LYS A 72 13.27 2.51 15.81
C LYS A 72 13.68 3.43 14.66
N ALA A 73 14.58 2.91 13.83
CA ALA A 73 15.04 3.57 12.60
C ALA A 73 13.93 3.77 11.54
N TYR A 74 12.79 3.12 11.72
CA TYR A 74 11.62 3.10 10.83
C TYR A 74 10.35 3.61 11.54
N SER A 75 10.49 4.37 12.63
CA SER A 75 9.35 4.75 13.49
C SER A 75 8.70 6.07 13.17
N HIS A 76 9.15 6.78 12.13
CA HIS A 76 8.64 8.09 11.77
C HIS A 76 8.61 8.23 10.26
N GLN A 77 7.82 9.19 9.76
CA GLN A 77 7.79 9.55 8.34
C GLN A 77 7.59 8.33 7.44
N THR A 78 6.61 7.49 7.79
CA THR A 78 6.24 6.31 7.00
C THR A 78 5.61 6.77 5.69
N TRP A 79 6.23 6.50 4.55
CA TRP A 79 5.88 7.07 3.24
C TRP A 79 5.76 6.02 2.14
N ALA A 80 4.96 6.35 1.12
CA ALA A 80 4.81 5.63 -0.15
C ALA A 80 4.80 4.08 -0.03
N PRO A 81 3.88 3.50 0.78
CA PRO A 81 3.80 2.06 0.88
C PRO A 81 3.18 1.44 -0.38
N GLU A 82 3.79 0.38 -0.88
CA GLU A 82 3.33 -0.38 -2.05
C GLU A 82 3.11 -1.85 -1.68
N ILE A 83 1.97 -2.42 -2.06
CA ILE A 83 1.58 -3.81 -1.76
C ILE A 83 1.73 -4.71 -3.00
N TYR A 84 2.28 -5.91 -2.79
CA TYR A 84 2.50 -6.92 -3.83
C TYR A 84 2.20 -8.33 -3.34
N ARG A 85 1.84 -9.20 -4.27
CA ARG A 85 1.72 -10.64 -4.05
C ARG A 85 2.88 -11.37 -4.74
N LEU A 86 3.76 -12.00 -3.95
CA LEU A 86 4.94 -12.70 -4.44
C LEU A 86 5.07 -14.07 -3.73
N ASP A 87 5.35 -15.14 -4.46
CA ASP A 87 5.68 -16.48 -3.92
C ASP A 87 4.83 -16.94 -2.73
N GLY A 88 3.51 -16.93 -2.85
CA GLY A 88 2.66 -17.40 -1.76
C GLY A 88 2.46 -16.43 -0.57
N LYS A 89 3.14 -15.26 -0.53
CA LYS A 89 2.97 -14.20 0.48
C LYS A 89 2.58 -12.83 -0.08
N TRP A 90 2.19 -11.95 0.83
CA TRP A 90 1.95 -10.53 0.60
C TRP A 90 3.11 -9.71 1.17
N TYR A 91 3.57 -8.73 0.42
CA TYR A 91 4.67 -7.85 0.79
C TYR A 91 4.25 -6.40 0.72
N ILE A 92 4.66 -5.60 1.70
CA ILE A 92 4.58 -4.14 1.63
C ILE A 92 6.00 -3.57 1.66
N TYR A 93 6.32 -2.77 0.66
CA TYR A 93 7.55 -1.99 0.56
C TYR A 93 7.23 -0.55 0.93
N PHE A 94 8.02 0.08 1.79
CA PHE A 94 7.75 1.45 2.22
C PHE A 94 9.03 2.16 2.63
N ALA A 95 9.01 3.49 2.64
CA ALA A 95 10.07 4.31 3.19
C ALA A 95 9.73 4.74 4.62
N ALA A 96 10.72 4.78 5.51
CA ALA A 96 10.57 5.36 6.84
C ALA A 96 11.89 5.91 7.38
N SER A 97 11.83 6.70 8.44
CA SER A 97 12.98 7.32 9.08
C SER A 97 12.93 7.21 10.61
N ASN A 98 14.01 7.67 11.26
CA ASN A 98 14.07 7.79 12.72
C ASN A 98 13.54 9.15 13.23
N GLY A 99 12.90 9.94 12.36
CA GLY A 99 12.45 11.31 12.62
C GLY A 99 13.30 12.36 11.92
N ARG A 100 14.41 11.96 11.27
CA ARG A 100 15.24 12.84 10.43
C ARG A 100 15.15 12.42 8.99
N ASN A 101 14.81 13.34 8.10
CA ASN A 101 14.61 13.03 6.68
C ASN A 101 15.84 12.35 6.02
N SER A 102 17.06 12.72 6.40
CA SER A 102 18.31 12.12 5.88
C SER A 102 18.50 10.65 6.24
N THR A 103 17.70 10.12 7.16
CA THR A 103 17.75 8.73 7.61
C THR A 103 16.73 7.84 6.91
N HIS A 104 16.00 8.37 5.93
CA HIS A 104 15.05 7.56 5.16
C HIS A 104 15.73 6.35 4.52
N ARG A 105 15.14 5.19 4.73
CA ARG A 105 15.51 3.93 4.07
C ARG A 105 14.25 3.20 3.67
N ASN A 106 14.40 2.27 2.74
CA ASN A 106 13.34 1.37 2.33
C ASN A 106 13.30 0.16 3.26
N TYR A 107 12.10 -0.28 3.60
CA TYR A 107 11.83 -1.40 4.48
C TYR A 107 10.78 -2.33 3.89
N VAL A 108 10.74 -3.57 4.38
CA VAL A 108 9.81 -4.61 3.91
C VAL A 108 8.98 -5.14 5.06
N LEU A 109 7.71 -5.35 4.78
CA LEU A 109 6.77 -6.11 5.59
C LEU A 109 6.29 -7.35 4.84
N GLU A 110 5.89 -8.40 5.57
CA GLU A 110 5.37 -9.64 4.99
C GLU A 110 4.13 -10.13 5.75
N ALA A 111 3.13 -10.63 5.04
CA ALA A 111 1.92 -11.23 5.59
C ALA A 111 1.46 -12.46 4.79
N ASP A 112 0.61 -13.26 5.44
CA ASP A 112 -0.08 -14.39 4.81
C ASP A 112 -1.33 -13.95 4.03
N LYS A 113 -1.90 -12.78 4.39
CA LYS A 113 -3.10 -12.17 3.79
C LYS A 113 -2.86 -10.69 3.51
N ALA A 114 -3.56 -10.11 2.54
CA ALA A 114 -3.39 -8.71 2.14
C ALA A 114 -3.74 -7.72 3.27
N GLU A 115 -4.70 -8.10 4.10
CA GLU A 115 -5.22 -7.37 5.27
C GLU A 115 -4.35 -7.60 6.52
N GLY A 116 -3.26 -8.37 6.40
CA GLY A 116 -2.33 -8.63 7.47
C GLY A 116 -2.74 -9.78 8.40
N PRO A 117 -2.17 -9.81 9.63
CA PRO A 117 -1.20 -8.85 10.17
C PRO A 117 0.15 -8.95 9.46
N TYR A 118 0.80 -7.81 9.24
CA TYR A 118 2.13 -7.76 8.64
C TYR A 118 3.25 -7.83 9.67
N ARG A 119 4.30 -8.56 9.32
CA ARG A 119 5.54 -8.74 10.10
C ARG A 119 6.66 -7.94 9.44
N PHE A 120 7.42 -7.20 10.24
CA PHE A 120 8.59 -6.45 9.76
C PHE A 120 9.71 -7.40 9.36
N LYS A 121 10.23 -7.28 8.14
CA LYS A 121 11.28 -8.15 7.59
C LYS A 121 12.66 -7.52 7.61
N GLY A 122 12.74 -6.19 7.57
CA GLY A 122 14.01 -5.49 7.64
C GLY A 122 14.10 -4.31 6.71
N GLN A 123 15.28 -3.69 6.72
CA GLN A 123 15.68 -2.67 5.78
C GLN A 123 16.14 -3.33 4.48
N ILE A 124 15.83 -2.72 3.34
CA ILE A 124 16.49 -3.03 2.07
C ILE A 124 17.83 -2.30 2.06
N SER A 125 18.90 -3.07 1.99
CA SER A 125 20.25 -2.56 1.80
C SER A 125 20.94 -3.35 0.69
N PRO A 126 21.83 -2.72 -0.08
CA PRO A 126 22.73 -3.49 -0.93
C PRO A 126 23.50 -4.49 -0.08
N GLU A 127 23.75 -5.67 -0.64
CA GLU A 127 24.75 -6.58 -0.10
C GLU A 127 26.11 -5.88 -0.21
N THR A 128 26.82 -5.80 0.91
CA THR A 128 28.19 -5.26 1.02
C THR A 128 29.15 -6.37 1.34
#